data_AF-A0A2E2HLL7-F1
#
_entry.id   AF-A0A2E2HLL7-F1
#
_cell.length_a   1.000
_cell.length_b   1.000
_cell.length_c   1.000
_cell.angle_alpha   90.00
_cell.angle_beta   90.00
_cell.angle_gamma   90.00
#
_symmetry.space_group_name_H-M   'P 1'
#
loop_
_entity.id
_entity.type
_entity.pdbx_description
1 polymer ?
#
loop_
_entity_poly.entity_id
_entity_poly.type
_entity_poly.pdbx_seq_one_letter_code
_entity_poly.pdbx_strand_id
1 'polypeptide(L)'
;VIGYEQKNVLPENNFAIYFTPQKTELGLNLLTHRPDPDEDGYFLLLLSPGIDVKQEKVVEKDVAFVLDTSGSMAGKKIEQAKKALEFCLHNLNDGDRFEVVRFSTEAETLFSELKEVSDKSRKKALKFVGGLKPIGGTAINDALATTLKLRPEKSKRPFVVIFLTDGRPTVGITGEKQIVQNVKDEAGKTRVFCFGIGNDVNTHLLDKITESTRAFSQYVLPSEDIEVKVSQFYTKINEPVLADPDVVVSWEANLKQFYPAPLPDVFKGDQMVVVGRYSGKGKGDLLLAGMVNGKQVKMEYPVEFQAESDEHDFIPRLWATRRVGYLLDQIRLHGENKELKEEVTMLAKKYGIVTPFTAYLILEDDRINNVAVNRRLLGGIDRDAGAVRALEENLKSLKMDKSGAGAVAAARAQQYLLQAKASNSGLTMSNTEAAGSTAKPGASAPAVNYFTGAGGGQVQRNIRFVAGRSFYQNGTCWIDAEVQALKKQTKKIRIKFGSKAYFKLVAEKPSAWKWISLGKHVEFVLDGNHYEIYQDTKNENN
;
A
#
# COMPACT_ATOMS: atom_id res chain seq x y z
N VAL A 1 -24.72 14.00 0.07
CA VAL A 1 -24.93 13.58 1.47
C VAL A 1 -23.83 12.58 1.82
N ILE A 2 -22.98 12.88 2.81
CA ILE A 2 -22.04 11.89 3.34
C ILE A 2 -22.74 11.24 4.53
N GLY A 3 -22.86 9.91 4.52
CA GLY A 3 -23.54 9.15 5.57
C GLY A 3 -22.70 7.96 6.00
N TYR A 4 -22.70 7.68 7.29
CA TYR A 4 -22.10 6.49 7.89
C TYR A 4 -23.13 5.88 8.83
N GLU A 5 -23.46 4.60 8.63
CA GLU A 5 -24.40 3.86 9.48
C GLU A 5 -23.76 2.55 9.92
N GLN A 6 -23.76 2.31 11.24
CA GLN A 6 -23.41 1.03 11.84
C GLN A 6 -24.37 0.71 12.99
N LYS A 7 -24.62 -0.58 13.21
CA LYS A 7 -25.49 -1.08 14.30
C LYS A 7 -24.67 -1.98 15.23
N ASN A 8 -24.89 -1.85 16.54
CA ASN A 8 -24.23 -2.65 17.58
C ASN A 8 -22.69 -2.58 17.60
N VAL A 9 -22.12 -1.41 17.27
CA VAL A 9 -20.66 -1.20 17.30
C VAL A 9 -20.30 -0.28 18.45
N LEU A 10 -19.27 -0.65 19.23
CA LEU A 10 -18.60 0.25 20.16
C LEU A 10 -17.52 1.01 19.35
N PRO A 11 -17.66 2.32 19.10
CA PRO A 11 -16.68 3.06 18.32
C PRO A 11 -15.38 3.16 19.12
N GLU A 12 -14.32 2.49 18.65
CA GLU A 12 -12.99 2.59 19.28
C GLU A 12 -12.20 3.81 18.76
N ASN A 13 -12.68 4.49 17.72
CA ASN A 13 -12.01 5.63 17.09
C ASN A 13 -13.01 6.72 16.69
N ASN A 14 -12.52 7.95 16.54
CA ASN A 14 -13.30 9.07 16.03
C ASN A 14 -13.58 8.90 14.53
N PHE A 15 -14.78 9.29 14.09
CA PHE A 15 -15.11 9.47 12.68
C PHE A 15 -14.77 10.91 12.28
N ALA A 16 -13.74 11.08 11.44
CA ALA A 16 -13.30 12.39 10.96
C ALA A 16 -13.59 12.53 9.46
N ILE A 17 -14.26 13.62 9.08
CA ILE A 17 -14.45 14.02 7.68
C ILE A 17 -13.61 15.28 7.45
N TYR A 18 -12.68 15.20 6.50
CA TYR A 18 -11.95 16.36 5.99
C TYR A 18 -12.53 16.72 4.63
N PHE A 19 -13.02 17.96 4.49
CA PHE A 19 -13.50 18.48 3.22
C PHE A 19 -13.00 19.91 3.03
N THR A 20 -12.77 20.30 1.78
CA THR A 20 -12.40 21.65 1.41
C THR A 20 -13.30 22.10 0.26
N PRO A 21 -13.99 23.25 0.38
CA PRO A 21 -14.72 23.80 -0.75
C PRO A 21 -13.74 24.13 -1.87
N GLN A 22 -13.94 23.51 -3.03
CA GLN A 22 -13.00 23.60 -4.14
C GLN A 22 -13.25 24.88 -4.94
N LYS A 23 -12.23 25.75 -5.03
CA LYS A 23 -12.24 26.97 -5.87
C LYS A 23 -11.39 26.84 -7.13
N THR A 24 -10.61 25.76 -7.24
CA THR A 24 -9.59 25.52 -8.29
C THR A 24 -9.86 24.20 -9.01
N GLU A 25 -9.36 24.06 -10.24
CA GLU A 25 -9.56 22.86 -11.06
C GLU A 25 -8.95 21.59 -10.45
N LEU A 26 -7.93 21.76 -9.61
CA LEU A 26 -7.34 20.72 -8.81
C LEU A 26 -7.31 21.21 -7.37
N GLY A 27 -7.98 20.49 -6.47
CA GLY A 27 -8.04 20.80 -5.05
C GLY A 27 -6.85 20.18 -4.33
N LEU A 28 -6.22 20.97 -3.45
CA LEU A 28 -5.11 20.54 -2.62
C LEU A 28 -5.41 20.87 -1.16
N ASN A 29 -5.27 19.90 -0.28
CA ASN A 29 -5.38 20.10 1.17
C ASN A 29 -4.16 19.48 1.87
N LEU A 30 -3.53 20.24 2.76
CA LEU A 30 -2.40 19.83 3.57
C LEU A 30 -2.84 19.71 5.04
N LEU A 31 -2.62 18.54 5.63
CA LEU A 31 -2.70 18.30 7.07
C LEU A 31 -1.30 18.00 7.60
N THR A 32 -0.96 18.54 8.77
CA THR A 32 0.34 18.31 9.42
C THR A 32 0.17 17.78 10.84
N HIS A 33 1.15 17.02 11.31
CA HIS A 33 1.30 16.58 12.69
C HIS A 33 2.78 16.65 13.09
N ARG A 34 3.11 17.38 14.15
CA ARG A 34 4.49 17.55 14.65
C ARG A 34 4.47 17.84 16.15
N PRO A 35 4.43 16.80 17.00
CA PRO A 35 4.35 16.98 18.44
C PRO A 35 5.69 17.40 19.06
N ASP A 36 6.81 17.16 18.36
CA ASP A 36 8.15 17.54 18.77
C ASP A 36 8.76 18.50 17.73
N PRO A 37 9.07 19.76 18.11
CA PRO A 37 9.66 20.74 17.19
C PRO A 37 11.11 20.42 16.81
N ASP A 38 11.80 19.54 17.55
CA ASP A 38 13.18 19.12 17.29
C ASP A 38 13.24 17.91 16.35
N GLU A 39 12.14 17.18 16.16
CA GLU A 39 12.02 16.11 15.18
C GLU A 39 11.39 16.60 13.86
N ASP A 40 11.62 15.86 12.76
CA ASP A 40 10.84 16.05 11.53
C ASP A 40 9.34 15.82 11.83
N GLY A 41 8.46 16.58 11.20
CA GLY A 41 7.01 16.41 11.28
C GLY A 41 6.46 15.40 10.25
N TYR A 42 5.16 15.19 10.27
CA TYR A 42 4.42 14.36 9.34
C TYR A 42 3.41 15.19 8.56
N PHE A 43 3.21 14.86 7.28
CA PHE A 43 2.19 15.52 6.48
C PHE A 43 1.32 14.52 5.71
N LEU A 44 0.09 14.94 5.45
CA LEU A 44 -0.85 14.30 4.55
C LEU A 44 -1.34 15.35 3.55
N LEU A 45 -1.04 15.11 2.28
CA LEU A 45 -1.47 15.93 1.15
C LEU A 45 -2.58 15.20 0.41
N LEU A 46 -3.74 15.83 0.29
CA LEU A 46 -4.89 15.33 -0.47
C LEU A 46 -5.00 16.13 -1.76
N LEU A 47 -4.81 15.44 -2.89
CA LEU A 47 -4.91 16.02 -4.22
C LEU A 47 -6.11 15.43 -4.95
N SER A 48 -7.07 16.26 -5.36
CA SER A 48 -8.33 15.81 -5.97
C SER A 48 -8.70 16.69 -7.16
N PRO A 49 -8.90 16.15 -8.36
CA PRO A 49 -9.46 16.90 -9.48
C PRO A 49 -10.86 17.42 -9.18
N GLY A 50 -11.17 18.59 -9.72
CA GLY A 50 -12.50 19.19 -9.63
C GLY A 50 -13.55 18.40 -10.39
N ILE A 51 -14.79 18.48 -9.91
CA ILE A 51 -15.95 17.81 -10.53
C ILE A 51 -16.23 18.43 -11.92
N ASP A 52 -15.95 19.73 -12.09
CA ASP A 52 -16.18 20.50 -13.32
C ASP A 52 -14.96 20.59 -14.24
N VAL A 53 -14.01 19.65 -14.16
CA VAL A 53 -12.92 19.58 -15.16
C VAL A 53 -13.56 19.37 -16.53
N LYS A 54 -13.62 20.44 -17.34
CA LYS A 54 -14.19 20.44 -18.69
C LYS A 54 -13.58 19.29 -19.49
N GLN A 55 -14.39 18.59 -20.30
CA GLN A 55 -13.93 17.49 -21.15
C GLN A 55 -12.72 17.87 -22.03
N GLU A 56 -12.58 19.16 -22.39
CA GLU A 56 -11.46 19.75 -23.11
C GLU A 56 -10.08 19.60 -22.41
N LYS A 57 -10.04 19.17 -21.14
CA LYS A 57 -8.81 18.97 -20.36
C LYS A 57 -8.45 17.50 -20.11
N VAL A 58 -9.28 16.55 -20.56
CA VAL A 58 -8.90 15.13 -20.54
C VAL A 58 -7.75 14.93 -21.52
N VAL A 59 -6.61 14.45 -21.03
CA VAL A 59 -5.42 14.28 -21.87
C VAL A 59 -5.63 13.08 -22.80
N GLU A 60 -5.61 13.32 -24.11
CA GLU A 60 -5.57 12.26 -25.12
C GLU A 60 -4.40 11.32 -24.84
N LYS A 61 -4.68 10.01 -24.81
CA LYS A 61 -3.68 9.00 -24.48
C LYS A 61 -3.49 8.01 -25.61
N ASP A 62 -2.30 7.41 -25.60
CA ASP A 62 -2.01 6.22 -26.37
C ASP A 62 -2.14 5.01 -25.41
N VAL A 63 -2.86 3.96 -25.81
CA VAL A 63 -3.06 2.77 -24.99
C VAL A 63 -2.83 1.47 -25.76
N ALA A 64 -1.94 0.62 -25.27
CA ALA A 64 -1.76 -0.73 -25.80
C ALA A 64 -2.32 -1.76 -24.82
N PHE A 65 -3.24 -2.59 -25.29
CA PHE A 65 -3.76 -3.73 -24.55
C PHE A 65 -2.99 -4.97 -24.96
N VAL A 66 -2.24 -5.55 -24.02
CA VAL A 66 -1.36 -6.69 -24.27
C VAL A 66 -1.91 -7.89 -23.50
N LEU A 67 -2.45 -8.86 -24.22
CA LEU A 67 -3.15 -10.01 -23.64
C LEU A 67 -2.39 -11.31 -23.91
N ASP A 68 -2.06 -12.02 -22.84
CA ASP A 68 -1.56 -13.37 -22.88
C ASP A 68 -2.64 -14.33 -23.40
N THR A 69 -2.29 -15.11 -24.42
CA THR A 69 -3.11 -16.16 -24.99
C THR A 69 -2.38 -17.50 -24.98
N SER A 70 -1.49 -17.71 -24.01
CA SER A 70 -0.80 -18.99 -23.79
C SER A 70 -1.77 -20.09 -23.38
N GLY A 71 -1.32 -21.35 -23.45
CA GLY A 71 -2.15 -22.50 -23.09
C GLY A 71 -2.68 -22.46 -21.65
N SER A 72 -1.98 -21.82 -20.72
CA SER A 72 -2.44 -21.68 -19.32
C SER A 72 -3.71 -20.84 -19.20
N MET A 73 -3.94 -19.88 -20.11
CA MET A 73 -5.11 -19.00 -20.11
C MET A 73 -6.43 -19.71 -20.46
N ALA A 74 -6.40 -21.00 -20.77
CA ALA A 74 -7.56 -21.77 -21.17
C ALA A 74 -8.71 -21.75 -20.13
N GLY A 75 -9.94 -21.92 -20.63
CA GLY A 75 -11.15 -21.93 -19.82
C GLY A 75 -11.61 -20.52 -19.44
N LYS A 76 -12.02 -20.33 -18.18
CA LYS A 76 -12.65 -19.07 -17.73
C LYS A 76 -11.72 -17.85 -17.79
N LYS A 77 -10.40 -18.05 -17.66
CA LYS A 77 -9.41 -16.96 -17.63
C LYS A 77 -9.41 -16.14 -18.92
N ILE A 78 -9.26 -16.80 -20.07
CA ILE A 78 -9.30 -16.12 -21.38
C ILE A 78 -10.67 -15.51 -21.66
N GLU A 79 -11.76 -16.16 -21.29
CA GLU A 79 -13.12 -15.64 -21.51
C GLU A 79 -13.38 -14.36 -20.71
N GLN A 80 -12.98 -14.30 -19.44
CA GLN A 80 -13.08 -13.08 -18.64
C GLN A 80 -12.10 -12.00 -19.11
N ALA A 81 -10.88 -12.36 -19.52
CA ALA A 81 -9.91 -11.41 -20.05
C ALA A 81 -10.37 -10.78 -21.38
N LYS A 82 -11.05 -11.55 -22.24
CA LYS A 82 -11.70 -11.02 -23.45
C LYS A 82 -12.79 -10.01 -23.09
N LYS A 83 -13.69 -10.34 -22.17
CA LYS A 83 -14.74 -9.41 -21.73
C LYS A 83 -14.18 -8.13 -21.11
N ALA A 84 -13.14 -8.25 -20.29
CA ALA A 84 -12.41 -7.12 -19.75
C ALA A 84 -11.86 -6.20 -20.86
N LEU A 85 -11.25 -6.81 -21.88
CA LEU A 85 -10.70 -6.07 -23.02
C LEU A 85 -11.80 -5.45 -23.89
N GLU A 86 -12.90 -6.15 -24.13
CA GLU A 86 -14.08 -5.61 -24.81
C GLU A 86 -14.64 -4.40 -24.06
N PHE A 87 -14.75 -4.47 -22.74
CA PHE A 87 -15.15 -3.33 -21.91
C PHE A 87 -14.20 -2.14 -22.12
N CYS A 88 -12.89 -2.34 -22.03
CA CYS A 88 -11.93 -1.26 -22.25
C CYS A 88 -12.06 -0.67 -23.67
N LEU A 89 -12.19 -1.52 -24.70
CA LEU A 89 -12.38 -1.09 -26.09
C LEU A 89 -13.68 -0.30 -26.28
N HIS A 90 -14.74 -0.59 -25.52
CA HIS A 90 -15.98 0.18 -25.51
C HIS A 90 -15.87 1.52 -24.77
N ASN A 91 -14.93 1.67 -23.85
CA ASN A 91 -14.77 2.87 -23.02
C ASN A 91 -13.58 3.77 -23.43
N LEU A 92 -12.93 3.48 -24.56
CA LEU A 92 -11.94 4.37 -25.17
C LEU A 92 -12.56 5.72 -25.57
N ASN A 93 -11.83 6.81 -25.33
CA ASN A 93 -12.24 8.16 -25.73
C ASN A 93 -11.97 8.38 -27.22
N ASP A 94 -12.74 9.24 -27.88
CA ASP A 94 -12.66 9.46 -29.33
C ASP A 94 -11.29 10.02 -29.80
N GLY A 95 -10.58 10.78 -28.95
CA GLY A 95 -9.25 11.33 -29.25
C GLY A 95 -8.07 10.38 -28.98
N ASP A 96 -8.33 9.23 -28.37
CA ASP A 96 -7.28 8.27 -28.01
C ASP A 96 -6.76 7.54 -29.25
N ARG A 97 -5.53 6.99 -29.14
CA ARG A 97 -5.05 5.95 -30.04
C ARG A 97 -4.83 4.66 -29.27
N PHE A 98 -5.04 3.54 -29.94
CA PHE A 98 -4.89 2.24 -29.31
C PHE A 98 -4.29 1.18 -30.21
N GLU A 99 -3.78 0.12 -29.56
CA GLU A 99 -3.37 -1.13 -30.20
C GLU A 99 -3.83 -2.30 -29.32
N VAL A 100 -4.11 -3.44 -29.95
CA VAL A 100 -4.32 -4.73 -29.27
C VAL A 100 -3.22 -5.68 -29.70
N VAL A 101 -2.45 -6.16 -28.72
CA VAL A 101 -1.38 -7.12 -28.92
C VAL A 101 -1.78 -8.43 -28.24
N ARG A 102 -1.81 -9.52 -29.00
CA ARG A 102 -1.93 -10.86 -28.41
C ARG A 102 -0.54 -11.48 -28.36
N PHE A 103 -0.22 -12.20 -27.30
CA PHE A 103 1.04 -12.93 -27.24
C PHE A 103 0.90 -14.32 -26.67
N SER A 104 1.69 -15.24 -27.23
CA SER A 104 1.93 -16.56 -26.67
C SER A 104 3.36 -16.99 -26.98
N THR A 105 3.59 -17.87 -27.96
CA THR A 105 4.95 -18.18 -28.47
C THR A 105 5.53 -17.02 -29.26
N GLU A 106 4.67 -16.17 -29.83
CA GLU A 106 5.02 -14.96 -30.57
C GLU A 106 4.09 -13.82 -30.14
N ALA A 107 4.48 -12.58 -30.42
CA ALA A 107 3.65 -11.40 -30.23
C ALA A 107 3.06 -10.93 -31.58
N GLU A 108 1.73 -10.87 -31.68
CA GLU A 108 1.02 -10.38 -32.87
C GLU A 108 0.29 -9.08 -32.53
N THR A 109 0.51 -8.06 -33.37
CA THR A 109 -0.16 -6.75 -33.29
C THR A 109 -1.34 -6.72 -34.26
N LEU A 110 -2.45 -6.07 -33.88
CA LEU A 110 -3.63 -5.98 -34.72
C LEU A 110 -3.48 -4.94 -35.85
N PHE A 111 -2.86 -3.80 -35.56
CA PHE A 111 -2.66 -2.71 -36.52
C PHE A 111 -1.21 -2.50 -36.90
N SER A 112 -0.26 -2.98 -36.09
CA SER A 112 1.19 -2.74 -36.20
C SER A 112 1.60 -1.28 -35.94
N GLU A 113 0.65 -0.43 -35.57
CA GLU A 113 0.80 0.97 -35.21
C GLU A 113 -0.35 1.39 -34.30
N LEU A 114 -0.17 2.46 -33.52
CA LEU A 114 -1.25 3.02 -32.71
C LEU A 114 -2.34 3.62 -33.62
N LYS A 115 -3.55 3.06 -33.54
CA LYS A 115 -4.68 3.46 -34.38
C LYS A 115 -5.64 4.39 -33.66
N GLU A 116 -6.09 5.44 -34.34
CA GLU A 116 -7.16 6.31 -33.85
C GLU A 116 -8.45 5.55 -33.58
N VAL A 117 -9.15 5.95 -32.52
CA VAL A 117 -10.45 5.41 -32.16
C VAL A 117 -11.50 5.83 -33.18
N SER A 118 -12.18 4.84 -33.76
CA SER A 118 -13.30 5.01 -34.69
C SER A 118 -14.17 3.76 -34.61
N ASP A 119 -15.41 3.83 -35.10
CA ASP A 119 -16.27 2.65 -35.18
C ASP A 119 -15.64 1.51 -35.98
N LYS A 120 -14.86 1.84 -37.03
CA LYS A 120 -14.19 0.85 -37.88
C LYS A 120 -13.03 0.18 -37.14
N SER A 121 -12.15 0.95 -36.49
CA SER A 121 -11.02 0.39 -35.72
C SER A 121 -11.53 -0.39 -34.51
N ARG A 122 -12.55 0.11 -33.80
CA ARG A 122 -13.18 -0.56 -32.66
C ARG A 122 -13.81 -1.90 -33.05
N LYS A 123 -14.61 -1.95 -34.13
CA LYS A 123 -15.19 -3.21 -34.65
C LYS A 123 -14.12 -4.21 -35.07
N LYS A 124 -13.03 -3.75 -35.71
CA LYS A 124 -11.90 -4.62 -36.08
C LYS A 124 -11.23 -5.21 -34.84
N ALA A 125 -11.04 -4.40 -33.79
CA ALA A 125 -10.47 -4.84 -32.52
C ALA A 125 -11.35 -5.85 -31.78
N LEU A 126 -12.65 -5.59 -31.66
CA LEU A 126 -13.60 -6.53 -31.06
C LEU A 126 -13.61 -7.89 -31.79
N LYS A 127 -13.54 -7.88 -33.13
CA LYS A 127 -13.43 -9.12 -33.92
C LYS A 127 -12.11 -9.86 -33.66
N PHE A 128 -10.99 -9.15 -33.53
CA PHE A 128 -9.70 -9.74 -33.21
C PHE A 128 -9.73 -10.40 -31.82
N VAL A 129 -10.24 -9.69 -30.81
CA VAL A 129 -10.38 -10.19 -29.43
C VAL A 129 -11.27 -11.42 -29.35
N GLY A 130 -12.43 -11.41 -30.04
CA GLY A 130 -13.32 -12.57 -30.10
C GLY A 130 -12.66 -13.82 -30.69
N GLY A 131 -11.71 -13.65 -31.61
CA GLY A 131 -10.98 -14.72 -32.28
C GLY A 131 -9.81 -15.33 -31.49
N LEU A 132 -9.42 -14.73 -30.34
CA LEU A 132 -8.26 -15.19 -29.58
C LEU A 132 -8.46 -16.60 -29.01
N LYS A 133 -7.41 -17.42 -29.05
CA LYS A 133 -7.42 -18.79 -28.54
C LYS A 133 -6.21 -19.05 -27.64
N PRO A 134 -6.38 -19.77 -26.52
CA PRO A 134 -5.31 -20.05 -25.56
C PRO A 134 -4.39 -21.17 -26.09
N ILE A 135 -3.33 -20.81 -26.81
CA ILE A 135 -2.42 -21.76 -27.49
C ILE A 135 -0.98 -21.21 -27.45
N GLY A 136 -0.03 -22.10 -27.14
CA GLY A 136 1.41 -21.81 -27.21
C GLY A 136 2.06 -21.54 -25.85
N GLY A 137 3.29 -21.06 -25.90
CA GLY A 137 4.07 -20.65 -24.73
C GLY A 137 3.80 -19.21 -24.30
N THR A 138 4.73 -18.62 -23.57
CA THR A 138 4.57 -17.29 -22.95
C THR A 138 5.83 -16.45 -23.18
N ALA A 139 5.85 -15.64 -24.25
CA ALA A 139 6.96 -14.79 -24.69
C ALA A 139 6.82 -13.35 -24.14
N ILE A 140 6.91 -13.18 -22.82
CA ILE A 140 6.71 -11.87 -22.15
C ILE A 140 7.67 -10.80 -22.67
N ASN A 141 8.94 -11.14 -22.84
CA ASN A 141 9.96 -10.20 -23.32
C ASN A 141 9.57 -9.62 -24.68
N ASP A 142 9.22 -10.49 -25.62
CA ASP A 142 8.96 -10.11 -27.01
C ASP A 142 7.65 -9.34 -27.11
N ALA A 143 6.64 -9.72 -26.32
CA ALA A 143 5.39 -8.98 -26.22
C ALA A 143 5.60 -7.54 -25.74
N LEU A 144 6.37 -7.36 -24.66
CA LEU A 144 6.67 -6.02 -24.12
C LEU A 144 7.56 -5.23 -25.07
N ALA A 145 8.61 -5.82 -25.63
CA ALA A 145 9.49 -5.13 -26.58
C ALA A 145 8.75 -4.69 -27.85
N THR A 146 7.94 -5.57 -28.44
CA THR A 146 7.10 -5.22 -29.59
C THR A 146 6.13 -4.10 -29.24
N THR A 147 5.54 -4.13 -28.05
CA THR A 147 4.57 -3.10 -27.62
C THR A 147 5.22 -1.75 -27.36
N LEU A 148 6.35 -1.73 -26.65
CA LEU A 148 7.03 -0.48 -26.28
C LEU A 148 7.55 0.28 -27.51
N LYS A 149 7.93 -0.44 -28.57
CA LYS A 149 8.32 0.13 -29.88
C LYS A 149 7.20 0.80 -30.64
N LEU A 150 5.93 0.57 -30.28
CA LEU A 150 4.79 1.27 -30.90
C LEU A 150 4.73 2.74 -30.50
N ARG A 151 5.44 3.13 -29.43
CA ARG A 151 5.45 4.50 -28.95
C ARG A 151 6.10 5.43 -29.97
N PRO A 152 5.41 6.49 -30.44
CA PRO A 152 6.04 7.46 -31.32
C PRO A 152 7.03 8.31 -30.52
N GLU A 153 8.29 8.42 -30.99
CA GLU A 153 9.39 9.11 -30.28
C GLU A 153 9.05 10.54 -29.86
N LYS A 154 8.29 11.26 -30.70
CA LYS A 154 7.93 12.68 -30.50
C LYS A 154 6.53 12.87 -29.89
N SER A 155 5.84 11.80 -29.53
CA SER A 155 4.50 11.90 -28.93
C SER A 155 4.57 12.52 -27.54
N LYS A 156 3.74 13.54 -27.32
CA LYS A 156 3.53 14.13 -26.00
C LYS A 156 2.36 13.50 -25.23
N ARG A 157 1.65 12.56 -25.87
CA ARG A 157 0.55 11.82 -25.24
C ARG A 157 1.12 10.84 -24.21
N PRO A 158 0.50 10.68 -23.03
CA PRO A 158 0.82 9.57 -22.14
C PRO A 158 0.65 8.26 -22.91
N PHE A 159 1.65 7.38 -22.85
CA PHE A 159 1.54 6.02 -23.39
C PHE A 159 1.39 5.02 -22.24
N VAL A 160 0.28 4.29 -22.27
CA VAL A 160 -0.10 3.33 -21.24
C VAL A 160 -0.17 1.93 -21.84
N VAL A 161 0.47 0.96 -21.19
CA VAL A 161 0.37 -0.46 -21.53
C VAL A 161 -0.42 -1.15 -20.43
N ILE A 162 -1.47 -1.88 -20.81
CA ILE A 162 -2.25 -2.73 -19.90
C ILE A 162 -1.90 -4.17 -20.27
N PHE A 163 -1.08 -4.80 -19.44
CA PHE A 163 -0.48 -6.11 -19.68
C PHE A 163 -1.16 -7.18 -18.81
N LEU A 164 -1.84 -8.14 -19.43
CA LEU A 164 -2.56 -9.22 -18.75
C LEU A 164 -1.84 -10.55 -19.00
N THR A 165 -1.48 -11.27 -17.94
CA THR A 165 -0.85 -12.60 -18.03
C THR A 165 -1.21 -13.47 -16.82
N ASP A 166 -1.30 -14.79 -17.02
CA ASP A 166 -1.45 -15.76 -15.93
C ASP A 166 -0.18 -16.59 -15.67
N GLY A 167 0.90 -16.28 -16.41
CA GLY A 167 2.00 -17.19 -16.60
C GLY A 167 3.36 -16.65 -16.20
N ARG A 168 4.36 -17.48 -16.47
CA ARG A 168 5.78 -17.18 -16.35
C ARG A 168 6.37 -17.14 -17.75
N PRO A 169 7.42 -16.36 -18.02
CA PRO A 169 8.04 -16.38 -19.33
C PRO A 169 8.62 -17.77 -19.61
N THR A 170 8.23 -18.38 -20.73
CA THR A 170 8.63 -19.74 -21.14
C THR A 170 9.28 -19.78 -22.52
N VAL A 171 9.14 -18.71 -23.31
CA VAL A 171 9.66 -18.60 -24.68
C VAL A 171 10.54 -17.35 -24.79
N GLY A 172 11.61 -17.45 -25.58
CA GLY A 172 12.55 -16.35 -25.80
C GLY A 172 13.37 -16.04 -24.55
N ILE A 173 13.50 -14.75 -24.22
CA ILE A 173 14.20 -14.31 -23.01
C ILE A 173 13.31 -14.55 -21.79
N THR A 174 13.70 -15.49 -20.93
CA THR A 174 12.94 -15.86 -19.72
C THR A 174 13.55 -15.35 -18.42
N GLY A 175 14.79 -14.86 -18.47
CA GLY A 175 15.50 -14.33 -17.31
C GLY A 175 14.93 -13.00 -16.84
N GLU A 176 14.33 -12.97 -15.66
CA GLU A 176 13.68 -11.78 -15.08
C GLU A 176 14.54 -10.51 -15.12
N LYS A 177 15.81 -10.60 -14.71
CA LYS A 177 16.72 -9.45 -14.73
C LYS A 177 16.88 -8.86 -16.14
N GLN A 178 16.98 -9.72 -17.15
CA GLN A 178 17.13 -9.29 -18.54
C GLN A 178 15.83 -8.69 -19.07
N ILE A 179 14.67 -9.29 -18.76
CA ILE A 179 13.36 -8.76 -19.17
C ILE A 179 13.15 -7.37 -18.59
N VAL A 180 13.39 -7.19 -17.30
CA VAL A 180 13.25 -5.89 -16.62
C VAL A 180 14.21 -4.85 -17.21
N GLN A 181 15.45 -5.24 -17.52
CA GLN A 181 16.42 -4.35 -18.15
C GLN A 181 15.95 -3.93 -19.56
N ASN A 182 15.50 -4.87 -20.38
CA ASN A 182 14.97 -4.58 -21.72
C ASN A 182 13.76 -3.63 -21.65
N VAL A 183 12.84 -3.86 -20.72
CA VAL A 183 11.69 -2.97 -20.49
C VAL A 183 12.17 -1.58 -20.08
N LYS A 184 13.12 -1.48 -19.16
CA LYS A 184 13.66 -0.19 -18.70
C LYS A 184 14.30 0.61 -19.84
N ASP A 185 15.03 -0.06 -20.72
CA ASP A 185 15.73 0.57 -21.84
C ASP A 185 14.75 1.07 -22.93
N GLU A 186 13.62 0.37 -23.13
CA GLU A 186 12.64 0.72 -24.16
C GLU A 186 11.45 1.57 -23.65
N ALA A 187 11.13 1.53 -22.35
CA ALA A 187 9.90 2.14 -21.84
C ALA A 187 9.90 3.67 -21.89
N GLY A 188 11.04 4.33 -21.65
CA GLY A 188 11.09 5.79 -21.50
C GLY A 188 10.12 6.28 -20.41
N LYS A 189 9.08 7.04 -20.79
CA LYS A 189 7.99 7.49 -19.90
C LYS A 189 6.72 6.62 -19.94
N THR A 190 6.74 5.49 -20.65
CA THR A 190 5.59 4.59 -20.77
C THR A 190 5.27 3.96 -19.42
N ARG A 191 3.99 3.86 -19.07
CA ARG A 191 3.51 3.18 -17.86
C ARG A 191 3.04 1.78 -18.22
N VAL A 192 3.59 0.75 -17.60
CA VAL A 192 3.18 -0.65 -17.84
C VAL A 192 2.44 -1.16 -16.62
N PHE A 193 1.11 -1.21 -16.69
CA PHE A 193 0.26 -1.78 -15.66
C PHE A 193 0.12 -3.28 -15.88
N CYS A 194 0.44 -4.08 -14.87
CA CYS A 194 0.43 -5.53 -14.98
C CYS A 194 -0.75 -6.15 -14.23
N PHE A 195 -1.51 -7.00 -14.89
CA PHE A 195 -2.58 -7.81 -14.31
C PHE A 195 -2.14 -9.27 -14.26
N GLY A 196 -1.78 -9.73 -13.06
CA GLY A 196 -1.46 -11.12 -12.82
C GLY A 196 -2.74 -11.91 -12.56
N ILE A 197 -3.03 -12.89 -13.41
CA ILE A 197 -4.26 -13.69 -13.34
C ILE A 197 -3.95 -15.04 -12.69
N GLY A 198 -4.67 -15.35 -11.62
CA GLY A 198 -4.49 -16.58 -10.87
C GLY A 198 -3.21 -16.61 -10.05
N ASN A 199 -2.80 -17.83 -9.65
CA ASN A 199 -1.71 -18.04 -8.72
C ASN A 199 -0.37 -18.36 -9.39
N ASP A 200 -0.36 -18.76 -10.66
CA ASP A 200 0.84 -19.27 -11.35
C ASP A 200 1.72 -18.19 -11.99
N VAL A 201 1.34 -16.93 -11.79
CA VAL A 201 2.03 -15.76 -12.31
C VAL A 201 3.34 -15.48 -11.57
N ASN A 202 4.35 -14.97 -12.30
CA ASN A 202 5.57 -14.46 -11.68
C ASN A 202 5.36 -13.04 -11.12
N THR A 203 4.89 -12.96 -9.88
CA THR A 203 4.62 -11.69 -9.18
C THR A 203 5.84 -10.77 -9.17
N HIS A 204 7.00 -11.33 -8.83
CA HIS A 204 8.26 -10.61 -8.72
C HIS A 204 8.71 -9.97 -10.04
N LEU A 205 8.51 -10.66 -11.17
CA LEU A 205 8.76 -10.07 -12.50
C LEU A 205 7.80 -8.91 -12.80
N LEU A 206 6.49 -9.12 -12.59
CA LEU A 206 5.49 -8.10 -12.90
C LEU A 206 5.67 -6.84 -12.05
N ASP A 207 5.98 -7.01 -10.77
CA ASP A 207 6.20 -5.90 -9.86
C ASP A 207 7.44 -5.08 -10.23
N LYS A 208 8.55 -5.73 -10.63
CA LYS A 208 9.74 -5.02 -11.14
C LYS A 208 9.49 -4.29 -12.46
N ILE A 209 8.65 -4.83 -13.33
CA ILE A 209 8.21 -4.13 -14.53
C ILE A 209 7.45 -2.86 -14.14
N THR A 210 6.52 -2.96 -13.19
CA THR A 210 5.72 -1.81 -12.77
C THR A 210 6.54 -0.78 -11.99
N GLU A 211 7.49 -1.20 -11.15
CA GLU A 211 8.43 -0.33 -10.44
C GLU A 211 9.28 0.48 -11.42
N SER A 212 9.85 -0.19 -12.44
CA SER A 212 10.71 0.48 -13.43
C SER A 212 9.94 1.41 -14.38
N THR A 213 8.62 1.25 -14.49
CA THR A 213 7.75 2.04 -15.39
C THR A 213 6.80 3.00 -14.65
N ARG A 214 6.97 3.17 -13.33
CA ARG A 214 6.15 4.06 -12.47
C ARG A 214 4.65 3.74 -12.54
N ALA A 215 4.35 2.45 -12.60
CA ALA A 215 3.00 1.89 -12.64
C ALA A 215 2.80 0.97 -11.42
N PHE A 216 1.72 0.20 -11.41
CA PHE A 216 1.48 -0.81 -10.38
C PHE A 216 0.90 -2.08 -11.00
N SER A 217 1.05 -3.18 -10.29
CA SER A 217 0.44 -4.45 -10.63
C SER A 217 -0.87 -4.65 -9.88
N GLN A 218 -1.74 -5.52 -10.39
CA GLN A 218 -2.91 -6.01 -9.69
C GLN A 218 -3.01 -7.52 -9.90
N TYR A 219 -3.27 -8.26 -8.82
CA TYR A 219 -3.40 -9.71 -8.87
C TYR A 219 -4.84 -10.13 -8.67
N VAL A 220 -5.38 -10.87 -9.63
CA VAL A 220 -6.76 -11.38 -9.63
C VAL A 220 -6.74 -12.84 -9.25
N LEU A 221 -7.32 -13.19 -8.10
CA LEU A 221 -7.38 -14.59 -7.65
C LEU A 221 -8.31 -15.42 -8.56
N PRO A 222 -8.15 -16.75 -8.63
CA PRO A 222 -9.04 -17.61 -9.42
C PRO A 222 -10.53 -17.52 -9.06
N SER A 223 -10.84 -17.08 -7.84
CA SER A 223 -12.20 -16.85 -7.34
C SER A 223 -12.75 -15.44 -7.63
N GLU A 224 -11.90 -14.51 -8.07
CA GLU A 224 -12.28 -13.15 -8.40
C GLU A 224 -12.58 -13.00 -9.90
N ASP A 225 -13.31 -11.94 -10.24
CA ASP A 225 -13.63 -11.64 -11.64
C ASP A 225 -12.62 -10.68 -12.26
N ILE A 226 -11.94 -11.13 -13.32
CA ILE A 226 -10.96 -10.33 -14.08
C ILE A 226 -11.64 -9.12 -14.74
N GLU A 227 -12.86 -9.31 -15.27
CA GLU A 227 -13.63 -8.25 -15.92
C GLU A 227 -13.86 -7.10 -14.94
N VAL A 228 -14.30 -7.41 -13.72
CA VAL A 228 -14.57 -6.40 -12.69
C VAL A 228 -13.30 -5.64 -12.32
N LYS A 229 -12.19 -6.34 -12.07
CA LYS A 229 -10.93 -5.71 -11.61
C LYS A 229 -10.33 -4.81 -12.70
N VAL A 230 -10.23 -5.32 -13.93
CA VAL A 230 -9.67 -4.58 -15.06
C VAL A 230 -10.55 -3.40 -15.43
N SER A 231 -11.88 -3.57 -15.45
CA SER A 231 -12.82 -2.48 -15.78
C SER A 231 -12.80 -1.37 -14.74
N GLN A 232 -12.76 -1.71 -13.45
CA GLN A 232 -12.61 -0.73 -12.36
C GLN A 232 -11.29 0.03 -12.46
N PHE A 233 -10.20 -0.66 -12.77
CA PHE A 233 -8.91 -0.02 -12.99
C PHE A 233 -8.94 0.90 -14.21
N TYR A 234 -9.43 0.40 -15.35
CA TYR A 234 -9.47 1.18 -16.58
C TYR A 234 -10.30 2.45 -16.40
N THR A 235 -11.47 2.35 -15.75
CA THR A 235 -12.32 3.50 -15.42
C THR A 235 -11.55 4.56 -14.61
N LYS A 236 -10.71 4.14 -13.66
CA LYS A 236 -9.89 5.07 -12.87
C LYS A 236 -8.81 5.74 -13.72
N ILE A 237 -8.18 5.02 -14.65
CA ILE A 237 -7.07 5.58 -15.43
C ILE A 237 -7.49 6.22 -16.76
N ASN A 238 -8.77 6.14 -17.12
CA ASN A 238 -9.26 6.54 -18.44
C ASN A 238 -9.16 8.06 -18.69
N GLU A 239 -9.29 8.85 -17.62
CA GLU A 239 -9.33 10.32 -17.69
C GLU A 239 -8.21 10.96 -16.86
N PRO A 240 -6.95 10.94 -17.34
CA PRO A 240 -5.86 11.65 -16.67
C PRO A 240 -6.07 13.17 -16.74
N VAL A 241 -5.92 13.83 -15.59
CA VAL A 241 -6.04 15.29 -15.41
C VAL A 241 -4.67 15.95 -15.24
N LEU A 242 -3.70 15.26 -14.64
CA LEU A 242 -2.32 15.72 -14.51
C LEU A 242 -1.35 14.56 -14.64
N ALA A 243 -0.52 14.59 -15.69
CA ALA A 243 0.47 13.56 -15.94
C ALA A 243 1.86 13.96 -15.41
N ASP A 244 2.64 12.97 -14.96
CA ASP A 244 3.99 13.16 -14.40
C ASP A 244 4.05 14.24 -13.29
N PRO A 245 3.22 14.14 -12.24
CA PRO A 245 3.20 15.17 -11.21
C PRO A 245 4.48 15.17 -10.38
N ASP A 246 4.88 16.38 -9.98
CA ASP A 246 5.97 16.62 -9.04
C ASP A 246 5.55 17.69 -8.03
N VAL A 247 6.02 17.56 -6.80
CA VAL A 247 5.66 18.45 -5.69
C VAL A 247 6.91 18.94 -4.99
N VAL A 248 7.06 20.26 -4.95
CA VAL A 248 8.13 20.95 -4.23
C VAL A 248 7.56 22.11 -3.43
N VAL A 249 8.31 22.57 -2.43
CA VAL A 249 7.95 23.73 -1.62
C VAL A 249 8.87 24.90 -1.98
N SER A 250 8.33 26.11 -2.02
CA SER A 250 9.05 27.31 -2.48
C SER A 250 9.95 27.97 -1.42
N TRP A 251 10.03 27.41 -0.21
CA TRP A 251 10.78 27.97 0.92
C TRP A 251 11.56 26.89 1.69
N GLU A 252 12.13 27.24 2.84
CA GLU A 252 13.03 26.42 3.66
C GLU A 252 12.45 25.08 4.18
N ALA A 253 11.16 24.81 3.96
CA ALA A 253 10.61 23.49 4.24
C ALA A 253 11.19 22.43 3.29
N ASN A 254 11.17 21.16 3.71
CA ASN A 254 11.60 20.06 2.84
C ASN A 254 10.70 18.85 3.06
N LEU A 255 10.23 18.24 1.95
CA LEU A 255 9.44 17.01 1.97
C LEU A 255 10.35 15.81 1.78
N LYS A 256 10.23 14.83 2.67
CA LYS A 256 11.06 13.61 2.67
C LYS A 256 10.19 12.37 2.84
N GLN A 257 10.69 11.23 2.37
CA GLN A 257 10.10 9.91 2.61
C GLN A 257 8.57 9.88 2.41
N PHE A 258 8.10 10.50 1.33
CA PHE A 258 6.68 10.57 1.02
C PHE A 258 6.27 9.48 0.04
N TYR A 259 5.02 9.02 0.16
CA TYR A 259 4.46 7.93 -0.62
C TYR A 259 3.11 8.30 -1.20
N PRO A 260 2.80 7.90 -2.46
CA PRO A 260 3.61 7.04 -3.34
C PRO A 260 4.90 7.71 -3.85
N ALA A 261 5.91 6.90 -4.16
CA ALA A 261 7.20 7.34 -4.71
C ALA A 261 7.63 6.41 -5.84
N PRO A 262 7.74 6.90 -7.10
CA PRO A 262 7.39 8.26 -7.55
C PRO A 262 5.87 8.51 -7.53
N LEU A 263 5.46 9.78 -7.69
CA LEU A 263 4.04 10.13 -7.76
C LEU A 263 3.39 9.60 -9.06
N PRO A 264 2.22 8.93 -8.97
CA PRO A 264 1.46 8.49 -10.12
C PRO A 264 0.70 9.66 -10.76
N ASP A 265 0.15 9.45 -11.96
CA ASP A 265 -0.76 10.42 -12.57
C ASP A 265 -2.00 10.65 -11.73
N VAL A 266 -2.56 11.85 -11.85
CA VAL A 266 -3.82 12.22 -11.20
C VAL A 266 -4.95 12.04 -12.19
N PHE A 267 -5.96 11.27 -11.80
CA PHE A 267 -7.10 10.94 -12.66
C PHE A 267 -8.41 11.52 -12.14
N LYS A 268 -9.30 11.87 -13.05
CA LYS A 268 -10.61 12.43 -12.73
C LYS A 268 -11.43 11.43 -11.89
N GLY A 269 -12.09 11.94 -10.86
CA GLY A 269 -12.87 11.13 -9.94
C GLY A 269 -12.05 10.34 -8.91
N ASP A 270 -10.71 10.40 -8.94
CA ASP A 270 -9.86 9.84 -7.89
C ASP A 270 -9.24 10.94 -7.02
N GLN A 271 -8.83 10.55 -5.81
CA GLN A 271 -8.09 11.38 -4.88
C GLN A 271 -6.73 10.73 -4.62
N MET A 272 -5.67 11.44 -5.01
CA MET A 272 -4.31 11.06 -4.65
C MET A 272 -4.03 11.52 -3.22
N VAL A 273 -3.76 10.54 -2.36
CA VAL A 273 -3.33 10.77 -0.98
C VAL A 273 -1.82 10.60 -0.95
N VAL A 274 -1.08 11.64 -0.61
CA VAL A 274 0.37 11.58 -0.40
C VAL A 274 0.65 11.77 1.08
N VAL A 275 1.47 10.90 1.68
CA VAL A 275 1.82 10.98 3.10
C VAL A 275 3.33 10.92 3.24
N GLY A 276 3.92 11.76 4.09
CA GLY A 276 5.37 11.89 4.19
C GLY A 276 5.86 12.56 5.46
N ARG A 277 7.17 12.81 5.49
CA ARG A 277 7.87 13.56 6.54
C ARG A 277 8.19 14.97 6.04
N TYR A 278 8.22 15.94 6.93
CA TYR A 278 8.70 17.28 6.59
C TYR A 278 9.66 17.84 7.64
N SER A 279 10.60 18.67 7.19
CA SER A 279 11.41 19.53 8.05
C SER A 279 11.17 21.00 7.72
N GLY A 280 11.53 21.92 8.62
CA GLY A 280 11.26 23.34 8.48
C GLY A 280 9.87 23.73 8.99
N LYS A 281 9.53 25.02 8.89
CA LYS A 281 8.26 25.60 9.37
C LYS A 281 7.91 26.86 8.59
N GLY A 282 6.67 27.31 8.72
CA GLY A 282 6.20 28.59 8.19
C GLY A 282 5.23 28.46 7.02
N LYS A 283 4.83 29.61 6.49
CA LYS A 283 3.89 29.75 5.38
C LYS A 283 4.65 29.95 4.08
N GLY A 284 4.19 29.30 3.03
CA GLY A 284 4.73 29.47 1.68
C GLY A 284 3.91 28.68 0.67
N ASP A 285 4.41 28.59 -0.55
CA ASP A 285 3.70 27.95 -1.64
C ASP A 285 4.22 26.54 -1.91
N LEU A 286 3.31 25.58 -1.89
CA LEU A 286 3.55 24.25 -2.44
C LEU A 286 3.30 24.32 -3.94
N LEU A 287 4.35 24.05 -4.71
CA LEU A 287 4.35 24.06 -6.16
C LEU A 287 4.08 22.65 -6.66
N LEU A 288 2.94 22.48 -7.32
CA LEU A 288 2.60 21.27 -8.05
C LEU A 288 2.87 21.49 -9.53
N ALA A 289 3.83 20.74 -10.07
CA ALA A 289 4.15 20.73 -11.49
C ALA A 289 3.67 19.44 -12.15
N GLY A 290 3.40 19.49 -13.45
CA GLY A 290 3.08 18.30 -14.24
C GLY A 290 2.75 18.67 -15.69
N MET A 291 2.13 17.74 -16.42
CA MET A 291 1.77 17.88 -17.82
C MET A 291 0.26 17.78 -18.02
N VAL A 292 -0.30 18.72 -18.80
CA VAL A 292 -1.70 18.71 -19.25
C VAL A 292 -1.68 18.95 -20.76
N ASN A 293 -2.26 18.04 -21.56
CA ASN A 293 -2.29 18.13 -23.02
C ASN A 293 -0.90 18.41 -23.64
N GLY A 294 0.15 17.77 -23.11
CA GLY A 294 1.54 17.94 -23.58
C GLY A 294 2.18 19.30 -23.26
N LYS A 295 1.52 20.15 -22.45
CA LYS A 295 2.06 21.42 -21.95
C LYS A 295 2.39 21.27 -20.47
N GLN A 296 3.55 21.80 -20.07
CA GLN A 296 3.92 21.84 -18.67
C GLN A 296 3.06 22.88 -17.95
N VAL A 297 2.44 22.47 -16.84
CA VAL A 297 1.66 23.33 -15.97
C VAL A 297 2.33 23.39 -14.59
N LYS A 298 2.21 24.54 -13.95
CA LYS A 298 2.61 24.75 -12.55
C LYS A 298 1.44 25.41 -11.83
N MET A 299 1.13 24.90 -10.66
CA MET A 299 0.08 25.43 -9.78
C MET A 299 0.68 25.68 -8.41
N GLU A 300 0.32 26.81 -7.82
CA GLU A 300 0.85 27.25 -6.53
C GLU A 300 -0.27 27.19 -5.51
N TYR A 301 0.00 26.55 -4.38
CA TYR A 301 -0.96 26.40 -3.30
C TYR A 301 -0.37 26.99 -2.02
N PRO A 302 -0.99 28.02 -1.45
CA PRO A 302 -0.55 28.55 -0.17
C PRO A 302 -0.82 27.50 0.91
N VAL A 303 0.25 27.09 1.60
CA VAL A 303 0.16 26.11 2.69
C VAL A 303 1.00 26.57 3.89
N GLU A 304 0.76 25.95 5.03
CA GLU A 304 1.48 26.21 6.27
C GLU A 304 1.99 24.90 6.86
N PHE A 305 3.30 24.81 7.07
CA PHE A 305 3.90 23.74 7.86
C PHE A 305 4.13 24.23 9.28
N GLN A 306 3.34 23.70 10.21
CA GLN A 306 3.37 24.12 11.60
C GLN A 306 4.68 23.70 12.27
N ALA A 307 5.19 24.56 13.16
CA ALA A 307 6.38 24.30 13.96
C ALA A 307 6.13 23.21 15.01
N GLU A 308 4.92 23.20 15.56
CA GLU A 308 4.42 22.27 16.56
C GLU A 308 2.92 22.09 16.30
N SER A 309 2.43 20.85 16.34
CA SER A 309 1.05 20.49 16.06
C SER A 309 0.71 19.11 16.62
N ASP A 310 -0.16 19.06 17.62
CA ASP A 310 -0.70 17.82 18.17
C ASP A 310 -1.95 17.32 17.40
N GLU A 311 -2.39 18.06 16.39
CA GLU A 311 -3.53 17.67 15.56
C GLU A 311 -3.17 16.53 14.61
N HIS A 312 -4.16 15.79 14.12
CA HIS A 312 -3.98 14.74 13.10
C HIS A 312 -3.03 13.59 13.51
N ASP A 313 -3.10 13.15 14.78
CA ASP A 313 -2.31 12.05 15.37
C ASP A 313 -2.41 10.68 14.65
N PHE A 314 -3.30 10.55 13.65
CA PHE A 314 -3.41 9.39 12.77
C PHE A 314 -2.37 9.38 11.62
N ILE A 315 -1.85 10.55 11.21
CA ILE A 315 -0.92 10.68 10.08
C ILE A 315 0.37 9.86 10.30
N PRO A 316 1.02 9.88 11.48
CA PRO A 316 2.25 9.11 11.71
C PRO A 316 2.08 7.61 11.46
N ARG A 317 0.96 7.04 11.92
CA ARG A 317 0.67 5.61 11.71
C ARG A 317 0.37 5.29 10.25
N LEU A 318 -0.33 6.17 9.55
CA LEU A 318 -0.58 6.01 8.12
C LEU A 318 0.73 6.08 7.32
N TRP A 319 1.59 7.06 7.63
CA TRP A 319 2.93 7.17 7.05
C TRP A 319 3.73 5.89 7.29
N ALA A 320 3.79 5.43 8.54
CA ALA A 320 4.53 4.22 8.89
C ALA A 320 3.98 2.98 8.17
N THR A 321 2.66 2.88 8.01
CA THR A 321 2.00 1.79 7.26
C THR A 321 2.50 1.76 5.82
N ARG A 322 2.53 2.92 5.13
CA ARG A 322 3.02 3.00 3.74
C ARG A 322 4.52 2.81 3.63
N ARG A 323 5.31 3.38 4.56
CA ARG A 323 6.78 3.19 4.60
C ARG A 323 7.12 1.72 4.81
N VAL A 324 6.46 1.03 5.73
CA VAL A 324 6.61 -0.42 5.94
C VAL A 324 6.23 -1.19 4.68
N GLY A 325 5.09 -0.87 4.05
CA GLY A 325 4.70 -1.46 2.77
C GLY A 325 5.79 -1.31 1.70
N TYR A 326 6.34 -0.11 1.55
CA TYR A 326 7.44 0.20 0.62
C TYR A 326 8.70 -0.59 0.95
N LEU A 327 9.14 -0.60 2.21
CA LEU A 327 10.34 -1.31 2.62
C LEU A 327 10.21 -2.83 2.41
N LEU A 328 9.05 -3.41 2.72
CA LEU A 328 8.78 -4.83 2.48
C LEU A 328 8.80 -5.17 0.99
N ASP A 329 8.29 -4.28 0.14
CA ASP A 329 8.33 -4.45 -1.30
C ASP A 329 9.77 -4.35 -1.83
N GLN A 330 10.56 -3.37 -1.35
CA GLN A 330 11.99 -3.26 -1.68
C GLN A 330 12.78 -4.51 -1.27
N ILE A 331 12.53 -5.06 -0.08
CA ILE A 331 13.15 -6.31 0.38
C ILE A 331 12.75 -7.48 -0.53
N ARG A 332 11.49 -7.56 -0.95
CA ARG A 332 11.01 -8.63 -1.83
C ARG A 332 11.62 -8.54 -3.23
N LEU A 333 11.70 -7.34 -3.81
CA LEU A 333 12.16 -7.14 -5.19
C LEU A 333 13.69 -7.12 -5.32
N HIS A 334 14.40 -6.55 -4.35
CA HIS A 334 15.84 -6.30 -4.45
C HIS A 334 16.68 -7.14 -3.46
N GLY A 335 16.02 -7.85 -2.55
CA GLY A 335 16.65 -8.69 -1.54
C GLY A 335 16.75 -8.02 -0.16
N GLU A 336 17.04 -8.83 0.85
CA GLU A 336 17.16 -8.35 2.23
C GLU A 336 18.41 -7.51 2.43
N ASN A 337 18.22 -6.29 2.95
CA ASN A 337 19.28 -5.45 3.48
C ASN A 337 19.03 -5.25 4.99
N LYS A 338 20.09 -5.34 5.78
CA LYS A 338 20.07 -5.14 7.23
C LYS A 338 19.41 -3.81 7.62
N GLU A 339 19.72 -2.72 6.92
CA GLU A 339 19.16 -1.39 7.19
C GLU A 339 17.65 -1.35 6.96
N LEU A 340 17.17 -1.90 5.83
CA LEU A 340 15.74 -1.96 5.53
C LEU A 340 14.99 -2.80 6.57
N LYS A 341 15.57 -3.92 6.99
CA LYS A 341 14.99 -4.81 8.00
C LYS A 341 14.92 -4.16 9.39
N GLU A 342 15.99 -3.47 9.80
CA GLU A 342 16.03 -2.72 11.06
C GLU A 342 14.99 -1.61 11.06
N GLU A 343 14.84 -0.87 9.95
CA GLU A 343 13.83 0.18 9.82
C GLU A 343 12.40 -0.38 9.85
N VAL A 344 12.11 -1.46 9.10
CA VAL A 344 10.81 -2.16 9.18
C VAL A 344 10.51 -2.54 10.62
N THR A 345 11.49 -3.10 11.34
CA THR A 345 11.31 -3.57 12.71
C THR A 345 11.03 -2.43 13.66
N MET A 346 11.79 -1.34 13.55
CA MET A 346 11.61 -0.13 14.37
C MET A 346 10.23 0.49 14.13
N LEU A 347 9.83 0.71 12.88
CA LEU A 347 8.54 1.29 12.54
C LEU A 347 7.38 0.40 13.00
N ALA A 348 7.50 -0.90 12.80
CA ALA A 348 6.45 -1.82 13.18
C ALA A 348 6.27 -1.95 14.70
N LYS A 349 7.36 -1.94 15.48
CA LYS A 349 7.30 -1.84 16.95
C LYS A 349 6.69 -0.51 17.39
N LYS A 350 7.15 0.62 16.84
CA LYS A 350 6.67 1.97 17.20
C LYS A 350 5.17 2.16 16.88
N TYR A 351 4.72 1.69 15.72
CA TYR A 351 3.37 1.96 15.18
C TYR A 351 2.41 0.77 15.26
N GLY A 352 2.82 -0.34 15.89
CA GLY A 352 1.98 -1.51 16.10
C GLY A 352 1.53 -2.10 14.77
N ILE A 353 2.44 -2.13 13.81
CA ILE A 353 2.22 -2.68 12.47
C ILE A 353 2.72 -4.11 12.51
N VAL A 354 1.84 -5.07 12.27
CA VAL A 354 2.26 -6.46 12.26
C VAL A 354 2.83 -6.78 10.89
N THR A 355 4.07 -7.26 10.87
CA THR A 355 4.76 -7.67 9.66
C THR A 355 5.34 -9.06 9.83
N PRO A 356 5.61 -9.79 8.73
CA PRO A 356 6.30 -11.08 8.78
C PRO A 356 7.64 -11.02 9.53
N PHE A 357 8.35 -9.89 9.43
CA PHE A 357 9.63 -9.67 10.11
C PHE A 357 9.46 -9.37 11.59
N THR A 358 8.44 -8.61 11.98
CA THR A 358 8.30 -8.19 13.38
C THR A 358 7.72 -9.27 14.27
N ALA A 359 6.80 -10.08 13.77
CA ALA A 359 6.36 -11.25 14.55
C ALA A 359 7.54 -12.15 14.89
N TYR A 360 8.43 -12.44 13.93
CA TYR A 360 9.61 -13.27 14.17
C TYR A 360 10.69 -12.56 15.02
N LEU A 361 11.08 -11.34 14.65
CA LEU A 361 12.17 -10.62 15.33
C LEU A 361 11.82 -10.19 16.76
N ILE A 362 10.55 -9.85 17.04
CA ILE A 362 10.12 -9.56 18.42
C ILE A 362 10.30 -10.81 19.28
N LEU A 363 9.95 -12.00 18.77
CA LEU A 363 10.13 -13.26 19.50
C LEU A 363 11.62 -13.58 19.69
N GLU A 364 12.45 -13.40 18.67
CA GLU A 364 13.90 -13.59 18.78
C GLU A 364 14.55 -12.62 19.78
N ASP A 365 14.27 -11.31 19.66
CA ASP A 365 14.80 -10.28 20.56
C ASP A 365 14.36 -10.52 22.01
N ASP A 366 13.09 -10.88 22.23
CA ASP A 366 12.57 -11.16 23.57
C ASP A 366 13.26 -12.39 24.20
N ARG A 367 13.62 -13.39 23.38
CA ARG A 367 14.40 -14.57 23.82
C ARG A 367 15.85 -14.21 24.10
N ILE A 368 16.52 -13.50 23.19
CA ILE A 368 17.92 -13.08 23.32
C ILE A 368 18.12 -12.18 24.54
N ASN A 369 17.21 -11.21 24.73
CA ASN A 369 17.30 -10.24 25.82
C ASN A 369 16.76 -10.77 27.17
N ASN A 370 16.38 -12.06 27.24
CA ASN A 370 15.79 -12.68 28.43
C ASN A 370 14.61 -11.86 29.00
N VAL A 371 13.79 -11.29 28.12
CA VAL A 371 12.59 -10.56 28.52
C VAL A 371 11.67 -11.54 29.22
N ALA A 372 11.29 -11.23 30.46
CA ALA A 372 10.38 -12.05 31.24
C ALA A 372 9.09 -12.30 30.43
N VAL A 373 8.56 -13.51 30.45
CA VAL A 373 7.47 -13.94 29.55
C VAL A 373 6.23 -13.04 29.66
N ASN A 374 5.98 -12.49 30.85
CA ASN A 374 4.91 -11.52 31.14
C ASN A 374 5.22 -10.06 30.73
N ARG A 375 6.34 -9.81 30.06
CA ARG A 375 6.75 -8.51 29.50
C ARG A 375 7.05 -8.56 27.99
N ARG A 376 6.90 -9.74 27.38
CA ARG A 376 7.04 -9.94 25.93
C ARG A 376 5.85 -9.36 25.19
N LEU A 377 6.08 -8.72 24.03
CA LEU A 377 5.00 -8.10 23.25
C LEU A 377 4.08 -9.14 22.58
N LEU A 378 4.60 -10.34 22.30
CA LEU A 378 3.91 -11.44 21.62
C LEU A 378 3.97 -12.75 22.41
N GLY A 379 3.89 -12.69 23.74
CA GLY A 379 4.11 -13.84 24.64
C GLY A 379 3.19 -15.06 24.41
N GLY A 380 2.06 -14.89 23.72
CA GLY A 380 1.15 -15.98 23.35
C GLY A 380 1.60 -16.80 22.14
N ILE A 381 2.31 -16.20 21.17
CA ILE A 381 2.81 -16.88 19.96
C ILE A 381 4.05 -17.71 20.28
N ASP A 382 4.91 -17.18 21.14
CA ASP A 382 6.16 -17.81 21.57
C ASP A 382 5.97 -19.20 22.20
N ARG A 383 4.80 -19.43 22.81
CA ARG A 383 4.41 -20.69 23.45
C ARG A 383 3.76 -21.69 22.49
N ASP A 384 3.43 -21.26 21.27
CA ASP A 384 2.86 -22.10 20.22
C ASP A 384 3.93 -22.42 19.17
N ALA A 385 4.58 -23.57 19.34
CA ALA A 385 5.61 -24.04 18.41
C ALA A 385 5.07 -24.22 16.97
N GLY A 386 3.77 -24.50 16.81
CA GLY A 386 3.13 -24.58 15.50
C GLY A 386 2.99 -23.21 14.85
N ALA A 387 2.63 -22.19 15.63
CA ALA A 387 2.56 -20.80 15.15
C ALA A 387 3.94 -20.26 14.77
N VAL A 388 4.99 -20.53 15.56
CA VAL A 388 6.37 -20.12 15.23
C VAL A 388 6.85 -20.76 13.93
N ARG A 389 6.60 -22.07 13.75
CA ARG A 389 7.01 -22.78 12.52
C ARG A 389 6.26 -22.28 11.29
N ALA A 390 4.96 -22.00 11.41
CA ALA A 390 4.17 -21.43 10.32
C ALA A 390 4.62 -19.99 9.97
N LEU A 391 5.08 -19.22 10.95
CA LEU A 391 5.70 -17.91 10.74
C LEU A 391 7.02 -18.00 9.96
N GLU A 392 7.89 -18.97 10.32
CA GLU A 392 9.14 -19.23 9.59
C GLU A 392 8.88 -19.65 8.13
N GLU A 393 7.90 -20.52 7.90
CA GLU A 393 7.51 -20.95 6.56
C GLU A 393 6.94 -19.79 5.73
N ASN A 394 6.08 -18.96 6.33
CA ASN A 394 5.55 -17.76 5.69
C ASN A 394 6.68 -16.78 5.34
N LEU A 395 7.58 -16.50 6.27
CA LEU A 395 8.75 -15.66 6.03
C LEU A 395 9.65 -16.21 4.92
N LYS A 396 9.84 -17.53 4.84
CA LYS A 396 10.59 -18.17 3.76
C LYS A 396 9.88 -17.99 2.40
N SER A 397 8.57 -18.21 2.35
CA SER A 397 7.76 -18.03 1.14
C SER A 397 7.80 -16.59 0.64
N LEU A 398 7.67 -15.61 1.53
CA LEU A 398 7.78 -14.18 1.23
C LEU A 398 9.13 -13.78 0.62
N LYS A 399 10.20 -14.47 1.02
CA LYS A 399 11.56 -14.20 0.54
C LYS A 399 11.91 -14.93 -0.76
N MET A 400 11.39 -16.14 -0.95
CA MET A 400 11.87 -17.03 -2.01
C MET A 400 10.85 -17.28 -3.12
N ASP A 401 9.55 -17.23 -2.81
CA ASP A 401 8.52 -17.59 -3.77
C ASP A 401 8.23 -16.40 -4.69
N LYS A 402 8.41 -16.63 -5.98
CA LYS A 402 8.10 -15.65 -7.03
C LYS A 402 6.75 -15.89 -7.70
N SER A 403 6.22 -17.09 -7.57
CA SER A 403 4.94 -17.56 -8.12
C SER A 403 4.25 -18.48 -7.13
N GLY A 404 2.95 -18.72 -7.32
CA GLY A 404 2.12 -19.51 -6.43
C GLY A 404 1.24 -18.64 -5.53
N ALA A 405 0.30 -19.27 -4.83
CA ALA A 405 -0.66 -18.58 -3.97
C ALA A 405 0.01 -17.77 -2.85
N GLY A 406 1.11 -18.28 -2.29
CA GLY A 406 1.92 -17.56 -1.30
C GLY A 406 2.51 -16.26 -1.84
N ALA A 407 3.13 -16.31 -3.03
CA ALA A 407 3.71 -15.14 -3.69
C ALA A 407 2.65 -14.09 -4.07
N VAL A 408 1.49 -14.53 -4.57
CA VAL A 408 0.37 -13.64 -4.92
C VAL A 408 -0.20 -12.96 -3.68
N ALA A 409 -0.41 -13.70 -2.59
CA ALA A 409 -0.89 -13.12 -1.34
C ALA A 409 0.14 -12.18 -0.71
N ALA A 410 1.42 -12.51 -0.77
CA ALA A 410 2.51 -11.63 -0.34
C ALA A 410 2.47 -10.28 -1.07
N ALA A 411 2.41 -10.32 -2.40
CA ALA A 411 2.35 -9.12 -3.23
C ALA A 411 1.09 -8.29 -2.93
N ARG A 412 -0.08 -8.92 -2.86
CA ARG A 412 -1.35 -8.26 -2.52
C ARG A 412 -1.34 -7.67 -1.10
N ALA A 413 -0.81 -8.39 -0.12
CA ALA A 413 -0.69 -7.91 1.26
C ALA A 413 0.16 -6.63 1.35
N GLN A 414 1.26 -6.57 0.59
CA GLN A 414 2.12 -5.38 0.51
C GLN A 414 1.42 -4.23 -0.21
N GLN A 415 0.66 -4.50 -1.28
CA GLN A 415 -0.13 -3.49 -1.99
C GLN A 415 -1.15 -2.80 -1.07
N TYR A 416 -1.81 -3.54 -0.17
CA TYR A 416 -2.74 -2.95 0.79
C TYR A 416 -2.06 -1.98 1.77
N LEU A 417 -0.79 -2.22 2.13
CA LEU A 417 -0.01 -1.31 2.96
C LEU A 417 0.44 -0.07 2.16
N LEU A 418 0.99 -0.29 0.96
CA LEU A 418 1.47 0.75 0.05
C LEU A 418 0.37 1.75 -0.35
N GLN A 419 -0.83 1.25 -0.62
CA GLN A 419 -1.97 2.04 -1.11
C GLN A 419 -2.95 2.42 0.01
N ALA A 420 -2.62 2.16 1.28
CA ALA A 420 -3.50 2.42 2.40
C ALA A 420 -3.97 3.89 2.39
N LYS A 421 -5.30 4.12 2.32
CA LYS A 421 -5.91 5.44 2.55
C LYS A 421 -6.13 5.72 4.05
N ALA A 422 -6.20 4.65 4.86
CA ALA A 422 -6.22 4.69 6.31
C ALA A 422 -5.42 3.49 6.87
N SER A 423 -4.75 3.67 8.01
CA SER A 423 -3.86 2.63 8.58
C SER A 423 -4.63 1.35 8.94
N ASN A 424 -5.75 1.46 9.67
CA ASN A 424 -6.48 0.29 10.17
C ASN A 424 -7.01 -0.60 9.04
N SER A 425 -7.58 0.00 7.98
CA SER A 425 -8.08 -0.75 6.84
C SER A 425 -6.95 -1.39 6.04
N GLY A 426 -5.84 -0.65 5.81
CA GLY A 426 -4.68 -1.18 5.09
C GLY A 426 -4.05 -2.36 5.82
N LEU A 427 -3.85 -2.24 7.14
CA LEU A 427 -3.32 -3.30 7.99
C LEU A 427 -4.24 -4.52 8.04
N THR A 428 -5.54 -4.31 8.19
CA THR A 428 -6.51 -5.41 8.25
C THR A 428 -6.53 -6.19 6.93
N MET A 429 -6.63 -5.50 5.79
CA MET A 429 -6.61 -6.13 4.48
C MET A 429 -5.28 -6.86 4.22
N SER A 430 -4.16 -6.24 4.57
CA SER A 430 -2.83 -6.85 4.45
C SER A 430 -2.72 -8.15 5.26
N ASN A 431 -3.14 -8.11 6.53
CA ASN A 431 -3.10 -9.27 7.42
C ASN A 431 -4.04 -10.38 6.94
N THR A 432 -5.26 -10.04 6.51
CA THR A 432 -6.22 -11.01 5.95
C THR A 432 -5.68 -11.70 4.72
N GLU A 433 -5.03 -10.94 3.83
CA GLU A 433 -4.45 -11.47 2.60
C GLU A 433 -3.26 -12.39 2.89
N ALA A 434 -2.32 -11.94 3.72
CA ALA A 434 -1.15 -12.75 4.14
C ALA A 434 -1.56 -14.03 4.89
N ALA A 435 -2.72 -14.01 5.52
CA ALA A 435 -3.31 -15.14 6.21
C ALA A 435 -3.94 -16.17 5.27
N GLY A 436 -4.70 -15.71 4.28
CA GLY A 436 -5.50 -16.56 3.39
C GLY A 436 -4.69 -17.54 2.54
N SER A 437 -3.40 -17.27 2.30
CA SER A 437 -2.52 -18.11 1.46
C SER A 437 -1.91 -19.33 2.15
N THR A 438 -1.92 -19.37 3.48
CA THR A 438 -1.30 -20.46 4.25
C THR A 438 -2.25 -21.61 4.55
N ALA A 439 -3.55 -21.45 4.26
CA ALA A 439 -4.53 -22.51 4.39
C ALA A 439 -4.44 -23.46 3.17
N LYS A 440 -3.86 -24.66 3.37
CA LYS A 440 -4.24 -25.80 2.51
C LYS A 440 -5.78 -25.98 2.61
N PRO A 441 -6.47 -26.42 1.55
CA PRO A 441 -7.89 -26.76 1.66
C PRO A 441 -8.10 -27.74 2.83
N GLY A 442 -8.77 -27.30 3.90
CA GLY A 442 -9.06 -28.11 5.08
C GLY A 442 -8.06 -28.04 6.26
N ALA A 443 -7.01 -27.21 6.22
CA ALA A 443 -6.10 -27.02 7.36
C ALA A 443 -6.22 -25.62 7.98
N SER A 444 -6.44 -25.54 9.30
CA SER A 444 -6.32 -24.30 10.05
C SER A 444 -4.84 -23.92 10.16
N ALA A 445 -4.45 -22.73 9.68
CA ALA A 445 -3.10 -22.21 9.87
C ALA A 445 -2.99 -21.57 11.28
N PRO A 446 -2.27 -22.16 12.24
CA PRO A 446 -2.28 -21.70 13.64
C PRO A 446 -1.77 -20.25 13.78
N ALA A 447 -0.73 -19.88 13.02
CA ALA A 447 -0.19 -18.51 12.98
C ALA A 447 -1.21 -17.47 12.49
N VAL A 448 -2.12 -17.85 11.59
CA VAL A 448 -3.10 -16.94 10.97
C VAL A 448 -4.17 -16.46 11.93
N ASN A 449 -4.56 -17.33 12.86
CA ASN A 449 -5.52 -16.97 13.90
C ASN A 449 -4.98 -15.84 14.79
N TYR A 450 -3.66 -15.74 14.95
CA TYR A 450 -3.02 -14.65 15.66
C TYR A 450 -3.10 -13.33 14.88
N PHE A 451 -2.93 -13.32 13.55
CA PHE A 451 -2.91 -12.08 12.75
C PHE A 451 -4.27 -11.52 12.35
N THR A 452 -5.29 -12.37 12.24
CA THR A 452 -6.62 -12.00 11.69
C THR A 452 -7.75 -12.01 12.72
N GLY A 453 -7.51 -12.56 13.91
CA GLY A 453 -8.56 -12.76 14.93
C GLY A 453 -9.62 -13.82 14.57
N ALA A 454 -9.57 -14.41 13.37
CA ALA A 454 -10.41 -15.53 12.99
C ALA A 454 -9.92 -16.78 13.72
N GLY A 455 -10.74 -17.38 14.59
CA GLY A 455 -10.36 -18.56 15.39
C GLY A 455 -10.07 -18.28 16.87
N GLY A 456 -10.32 -17.05 17.36
CA GLY A 456 -10.22 -16.74 18.79
C GLY A 456 -8.82 -16.39 19.30
N GLY A 457 -7.82 -16.31 18.42
CA GLY A 457 -6.47 -15.81 18.73
C GLY A 457 -6.42 -14.27 18.76
N GLN A 458 -6.31 -13.68 19.95
CA GLN A 458 -6.30 -12.23 20.16
C GLN A 458 -4.88 -11.65 20.00
N VAL A 459 -4.41 -11.26 18.81
CA VAL A 459 -3.25 -10.31 18.72
C VAL A 459 -3.70 -8.92 18.33
N GLN A 460 -4.64 -8.78 17.38
CA GLN A 460 -5.14 -7.46 17.00
C GLN A 460 -5.94 -6.79 18.13
N ARG A 461 -6.63 -7.56 18.98
CA ARG A 461 -7.24 -7.04 20.22
C ARG A 461 -6.21 -6.64 21.29
N ASN A 462 -4.98 -7.15 21.19
CA ASN A 462 -3.92 -6.91 22.14
C ASN A 462 -2.96 -5.80 21.67
N ILE A 463 -3.26 -5.09 20.58
CA ILE A 463 -2.49 -3.92 20.14
C ILE A 463 -3.47 -2.75 19.95
N ARG A 464 -3.26 -1.66 20.69
CA ARG A 464 -4.01 -0.41 20.54
C ARG A 464 -3.08 0.72 20.17
N PHE A 465 -3.44 1.47 19.13
CA PHE A 465 -2.74 2.71 18.81
C PHE A 465 -3.53 3.87 19.40
N VAL A 466 -2.93 4.60 20.33
CA VAL A 466 -3.57 5.70 21.05
C VAL A 466 -2.63 6.89 21.08
N ALA A 467 -3.09 8.02 20.52
CA ALA A 467 -2.38 9.29 20.53
C ALA A 467 -0.90 9.17 20.14
N GLY A 468 -0.65 8.66 18.93
CA GLY A 468 0.71 8.55 18.38
C GLY A 468 1.50 7.32 18.83
N ARG A 469 1.00 6.49 19.76
CA ARG A 469 1.76 5.39 20.37
C ARG A 469 1.05 4.05 20.32
N SER A 470 1.85 2.99 20.30
CA SER A 470 1.36 1.61 20.30
C SER A 470 1.44 1.00 21.68
N PHE A 471 0.33 0.45 22.14
CA PHE A 471 0.18 -0.24 23.41
C PHE A 471 -0.12 -1.70 23.17
N TYR A 472 0.66 -2.56 23.83
CA TYR A 472 0.54 -4.00 23.76
C TYR A 472 -0.10 -4.53 25.04
N GLN A 473 -1.14 -5.34 24.93
CA GLN A 473 -1.84 -5.94 26.06
C GLN A 473 -1.10 -7.19 26.51
N ASN A 474 -0.64 -7.20 27.76
CA ASN A 474 -0.09 -8.38 28.43
C ASN A 474 -0.90 -8.66 29.71
N GLY A 475 -1.74 -9.70 29.67
CA GLY A 475 -2.74 -9.95 30.69
C GLY A 475 -3.74 -8.79 30.79
N THR A 476 -3.83 -8.16 31.96
CA THR A 476 -4.67 -6.97 32.20
C THR A 476 -3.92 -5.64 31.99
N CYS A 477 -2.61 -5.68 31.73
CA CYS A 477 -1.77 -4.50 31.62
C CYS A 477 -1.57 -4.08 30.16
N TRP A 478 -1.72 -2.79 29.88
CA TRP A 478 -1.32 -2.18 28.62
C TRP A 478 0.09 -1.61 28.72
N ILE A 479 1.00 -2.01 27.83
CA ILE A 479 2.40 -1.63 27.85
C ILE A 479 2.73 -0.84 26.59
N ASP A 480 3.15 0.41 26.73
CA ASP A 480 3.70 1.24 25.65
C ASP A 480 4.92 0.55 25.02
N ALA A 481 4.99 0.53 23.69
CA ALA A 481 6.11 0.01 22.91
C ALA A 481 7.47 0.56 23.37
N GLU A 482 7.51 1.83 23.77
CA GLU A 482 8.74 2.52 24.18
C GLU A 482 9.30 2.01 25.52
N VAL A 483 8.48 1.36 26.36
CA VAL A 483 8.93 0.82 27.65
C VAL A 483 10.04 -0.22 27.44
N GLN A 484 10.02 -0.97 26.33
CA GLN A 484 11.05 -1.95 26.03
C GLN A 484 12.40 -1.32 25.67
N ALA A 485 12.41 -0.07 25.18
CA ALA A 485 13.62 0.66 24.84
C ALA A 485 14.29 1.31 26.06
N LEU A 486 13.65 1.29 27.22
CA LEU A 486 14.20 1.87 28.44
C LEU A 486 15.40 1.08 28.95
N LYS A 487 16.43 1.81 29.38
CA LYS A 487 17.59 1.22 30.07
C LYS A 487 17.14 0.65 31.42
N LYS A 488 17.79 -0.42 31.89
CA LYS A 488 17.48 -1.08 33.19
C LYS A 488 17.48 -0.14 34.41
N GLN A 489 18.11 1.02 34.31
CA GLN A 489 18.23 2.01 35.40
C GLN A 489 17.24 3.17 35.30
N THR A 490 16.29 3.15 34.35
CA THR A 490 15.29 4.22 34.23
C THR A 490 14.42 4.30 35.48
N LYS A 491 14.18 5.52 35.97
CA LYS A 491 13.34 5.78 37.14
C LYS A 491 11.92 5.27 36.90
N LYS A 492 11.48 4.30 37.72
CA LYS A 492 10.11 3.78 37.73
C LYS A 492 9.24 4.52 38.73
N ILE A 493 8.16 5.14 38.24
CA ILE A 493 7.19 5.91 39.01
C ILE A 493 5.88 5.12 39.03
N ARG A 494 5.49 4.62 40.20
CA ARG A 494 4.26 3.82 40.38
C ARG A 494 3.15 4.70 40.94
N ILE A 495 1.99 4.71 40.28
CA ILE A 495 0.83 5.53 40.67
C ILE A 495 -0.40 4.64 40.75
N LYS A 496 -1.08 4.67 41.91
CA LYS A 496 -2.30 3.92 42.11
C LYS A 496 -3.46 4.53 41.31
N PHE A 497 -4.18 3.72 40.56
CA PHE A 497 -5.37 4.11 39.79
C PHE A 497 -6.41 4.78 40.70
N GLY A 498 -6.93 5.94 40.26
CA GLY A 498 -7.92 6.72 41.01
C GLY A 498 -7.38 7.44 42.26
N SER A 499 -6.07 7.44 42.52
CA SER A 499 -5.47 8.22 43.61
C SER A 499 -5.38 9.72 43.31
N LYS A 500 -5.11 10.55 44.33
CA LYS A 500 -4.81 11.99 44.12
C LYS A 500 -3.64 12.20 43.14
N ALA A 501 -2.62 11.34 43.19
CA ALA A 501 -1.48 11.40 42.28
C ALA A 501 -1.87 11.03 40.82
N TYR A 502 -2.83 10.11 40.64
CA TYR A 502 -3.38 9.79 39.32
C TYR A 502 -4.08 10.99 38.70
N PHE A 503 -5.00 11.63 39.42
CA PHE A 503 -5.71 12.80 38.91
C PHE A 503 -4.77 14.01 38.71
N LYS A 504 -3.74 14.14 39.55
CA LYS A 504 -2.68 15.14 39.37
C LYS A 504 -1.93 14.92 38.05
N LEU A 505 -1.51 13.69 37.76
CA LEU A 505 -0.81 13.36 36.51
C LEU A 505 -1.69 13.66 35.28
N VAL A 506 -2.96 13.27 35.32
CA VAL A 506 -3.90 13.53 34.22
C VAL A 506 -4.10 15.03 33.97
N ALA A 507 -4.14 15.84 35.04
CA ALA A 507 -4.28 17.29 34.94
C ALA A 507 -3.01 17.99 34.45
N GLU A 508 -1.83 17.56 34.92
CA GLU A 508 -0.54 18.18 34.60
C GLU A 508 0.00 17.76 33.23
N LYS A 509 -0.42 16.60 32.71
CA LYS A 509 0.08 16.03 31.45
C LYS A 509 -1.07 15.64 30.52
N PRO A 510 -1.75 16.61 29.88
CA PRO A 510 -2.87 16.35 28.98
C PRO A 510 -2.51 15.46 27.78
N SER A 511 -1.28 15.45 27.30
CA SER A 511 -0.86 14.53 26.23
C SER A 511 -0.97 13.06 26.63
N ALA A 512 -0.80 12.75 27.93
CA ALA A 512 -0.77 11.38 28.44
C ALA A 512 -2.14 10.82 28.87
N TRP A 513 -3.20 11.64 29.01
CA TRP A 513 -4.48 11.16 29.53
C TRP A 513 -5.09 10.06 28.65
N LYS A 514 -4.94 10.17 27.32
CA LYS A 514 -5.44 9.18 26.36
C LYS A 514 -4.80 7.81 26.62
N TRP A 515 -3.50 7.77 26.90
CA TRP A 515 -2.77 6.54 27.24
C TRP A 515 -3.19 5.98 28.60
N ILE A 516 -3.27 6.84 29.62
CA ILE A 516 -3.66 6.46 30.99
C ILE A 516 -5.06 5.85 31.01
N SER A 517 -5.96 6.31 30.14
CA SER A 517 -7.34 5.83 30.06
C SER A 517 -7.51 4.41 29.47
N LEU A 518 -6.44 3.80 28.96
CA LEU A 518 -6.48 2.46 28.36
C LEU A 518 -6.92 1.36 29.32
N GLY A 519 -6.69 1.54 30.62
CA GLY A 519 -7.09 0.57 31.61
C GLY A 519 -6.66 0.94 33.01
N LYS A 520 -6.87 0.00 33.94
CA LYS A 520 -6.50 0.15 35.36
C LYS A 520 -5.05 -0.27 35.64
N HIS A 521 -4.43 -0.93 34.66
CA HIS A 521 -3.02 -1.30 34.64
C HIS A 521 -2.41 -0.82 33.31
N VAL A 522 -1.53 0.18 33.36
CA VAL A 522 -0.91 0.77 32.16
C VAL A 522 0.54 1.14 32.48
N GLU A 523 1.48 0.70 31.66
CA GLU A 523 2.88 1.14 31.69
C GLU A 523 3.19 2.00 30.46
N PHE A 524 3.82 3.16 30.65
CA PHE A 524 4.19 4.08 29.56
C PHE A 524 5.43 4.91 29.87
N VAL A 525 6.04 5.48 28.81
CA VAL A 525 7.18 6.38 28.94
C VAL A 525 6.71 7.83 28.90
N LEU A 526 7.11 8.67 29.85
CA LEU A 526 6.81 10.10 29.81
C LEU A 526 7.97 10.90 30.39
N ASP A 527 8.42 11.91 29.66
CA ASP A 527 9.58 12.74 30.02
C ASP A 527 10.82 11.90 30.38
N GLY A 528 11.07 10.82 29.64
CA GLY A 528 12.17 9.87 29.88
C GLY A 528 12.02 8.95 31.10
N ASN A 529 10.89 8.99 31.81
CA ASN A 529 10.62 8.14 32.98
C ASN A 529 9.65 7.00 32.65
N HIS A 530 9.74 5.90 33.40
CA HIS A 530 8.81 4.76 33.32
C HIS A 530 7.65 4.96 34.29
N TYR A 531 6.45 5.18 33.80
CA TYR A 531 5.24 5.25 34.63
C TYR A 531 4.53 3.89 34.65
N GLU A 532 4.06 3.48 35.82
CA GLU A 532 3.19 2.31 36.02
C GLU A 532 1.93 2.76 36.77
N ILE A 533 0.81 2.77 36.07
CA ILE A 533 -0.52 2.84 36.67
C ILE A 533 -0.91 1.44 37.11
N TYR A 534 -1.27 1.28 38.38
CA TYR A 534 -1.67 -0.01 38.93
C TYR A 534 -2.93 0.11 39.78
N GLN A 535 -3.72 -0.96 39.82
CA GLN A 535 -4.78 -1.12 40.80
C GLN A 535 -4.41 -2.29 41.72
N ASP A 536 -4.61 -2.11 43.03
CA ASP A 536 -4.53 -3.25 43.95
C ASP A 536 -5.68 -4.21 43.60
N THR A 537 -5.35 -5.41 43.13
CA THR A 537 -6.32 -6.49 42.99
C THR A 537 -6.78 -6.91 44.37
N LYS A 538 -7.95 -6.44 44.81
CA LYS A 538 -8.68 -7.12 45.90
C LYS A 538 -9.14 -8.47 45.34
N ASN A 539 -8.48 -9.55 45.76
CA ASN A 539 -8.90 -10.96 45.64
C ASN A 539 -9.87 -11.29 44.49
N GLU A 540 -9.36 -11.78 43.38
CA GLU A 540 -10.09 -12.83 42.67
C GLU A 540 -9.65 -14.15 43.31
N ASN A 541 -10.60 -14.76 44.04
CA ASN A 541 -10.59 -16.03 44.77
C ASN A 541 -10.24 -16.00 46.27
N ASN A 542 -11.28 -16.30 47.06
CA ASN A 542 -11.24 -17.42 48.01
C ASN A 542 -10.56 -18.64 47.41
#